data_AF-R4FMF0-F1
#
_entry.id   AF-R4FMF0-F1
#
_cell.length_a   1.000
_cell.length_b   1.000
_cell.length_c   1.000
_cell.angle_alpha   90.00
_cell.angle_beta   90.00
_cell.angle_gamma   90.00
#
_symmetry.space_group_name_H-M   'P 1'
#
loop_
_entity.id
_entity.type
_entity.pdbx_description
1 polymer ?
#
loop_
_entity_poly.entity_id
_entity_poly.type
_entity_poly.pdbx_seq_one_letter_code
_entity_poly.pdbx_strand_id
1 'polypeptide(L)'
;MDPKEKRVYKIVLTGGPCGGKTTGQARLSTFFENLGWSGGIKFSDLTEEEAFKFQENLLRTMLQIENTFFELADSSTRNCLIICDRGAMDASAFISKEKWEKMMSSNGWNSVELRDNRYNQIIHMVTAANGAEDFYTTEDHACRSEGMELARELDYKAAAAWVGHPYFDVVDNSTEFEKKIRRMIASICQKMCIDTGDRLLTNARKRKFLVKAPLPDDSVFPPFQDFEVVHNYLINSHPSMQARLRKRGQKGHWSYTHTIRKPRLHGQIVEVKTQLTHRDYINLLTQKDDAHFTIYKKRRCFLDNNQYFQLDIYKDPCHPRCVGLILLETYSALEDGRLEECLPKFLQLACEVTGDPAYSMYNLSLREEWSSSSKFCHALKVPEMAEATNGITKLISGTTLANNGSNHSLQNHLSSKVTLNGKCK
;
A
#
# COMPACT_ATOMS: atom_id res chain seq x y z
N MET A 1 -18.86 -52.19 -11.71
CA MET A 1 -19.16 -51.10 -10.76
C MET A 1 -19.62 -49.93 -11.61
N ASP A 2 -20.85 -49.47 -11.43
CA ASP A 2 -21.32 -48.25 -12.11
C ASP A 2 -20.41 -47.07 -11.74
N PRO A 3 -20.08 -46.19 -12.70
CA PRO A 3 -19.37 -44.96 -12.38
C PRO A 3 -20.22 -44.15 -11.40
N LYS A 4 -19.71 -43.96 -10.17
CA LYS A 4 -20.39 -43.17 -9.14
C LYS A 4 -20.73 -41.79 -9.72
N GLU A 5 -22.02 -41.51 -9.79
CA GLU A 5 -22.57 -40.25 -10.28
C GLU A 5 -21.96 -39.07 -9.50
N LYS A 6 -21.41 -38.07 -10.21
CA LYS A 6 -20.79 -36.88 -9.61
C LYS A 6 -21.85 -36.10 -8.82
N ARG A 7 -21.67 -35.98 -7.50
CA ARG A 7 -22.60 -35.25 -6.61
C ARG A 7 -22.01 -33.91 -6.18
N VAL A 8 -22.77 -32.83 -6.40
CA VAL A 8 -22.46 -31.49 -5.89
C VAL A 8 -23.34 -31.21 -4.69
N TYR A 9 -22.74 -31.02 -3.50
CA TYR A 9 -23.46 -30.74 -2.27
C TYR A 9 -23.15 -29.31 -1.77
N LYS A 10 -24.18 -28.48 -1.65
CA LYS A 10 -24.06 -27.06 -1.28
C LYS A 10 -24.46 -26.87 0.17
N ILE A 11 -23.56 -26.35 1.00
CA ILE A 11 -23.78 -26.10 2.42
C ILE A 11 -23.51 -24.64 2.77
N VAL A 12 -24.25 -24.12 3.75
CA VAL A 12 -24.05 -22.78 4.31
C VAL A 12 -23.64 -22.89 5.77
N LEU A 13 -22.52 -22.27 6.12
CA LEU A 13 -22.14 -22.04 7.52
C LEU A 13 -22.54 -20.61 7.89
N THR A 14 -23.58 -20.47 8.70
CA THR A 14 -24.05 -19.18 9.22
C THR A 14 -23.77 -19.05 10.72
N GLY A 15 -23.89 -17.85 11.26
CA GLY A 15 -23.66 -17.53 12.67
C GLY A 15 -22.99 -16.17 12.88
N GLY A 16 -23.02 -15.66 14.11
CA GLY A 16 -22.41 -14.36 14.46
C GLY A 16 -20.88 -14.33 14.27
N PRO A 17 -20.26 -13.13 14.33
CA PRO A 17 -18.81 -12.99 14.41
C PRO A 17 -18.22 -13.91 15.50
N CYS A 18 -17.05 -14.49 15.25
CA CYS A 18 -16.40 -15.45 16.16
C CYS A 18 -17.14 -16.78 16.43
N GLY A 19 -18.25 -17.09 15.77
CA GLY A 19 -18.97 -18.38 15.91
C GLY A 19 -18.26 -19.62 15.34
N GLY A 20 -16.94 -19.59 15.13
CA GLY A 20 -16.16 -20.74 14.68
C GLY A 20 -16.24 -21.10 13.18
N LYS A 21 -16.97 -20.31 12.36
CA LYS A 21 -17.20 -20.60 10.92
C LYS A 21 -15.93 -20.90 10.12
N THR A 22 -14.91 -20.05 10.21
CA THR A 22 -13.66 -20.21 9.44
C THR A 22 -12.88 -21.47 9.85
N THR A 23 -12.81 -21.74 11.15
CA THR A 23 -12.19 -22.97 11.67
C THR A 23 -12.99 -24.21 11.26
N GLY A 24 -14.32 -24.13 11.31
CA GLY A 24 -15.22 -25.19 10.85
C GLY A 24 -15.07 -25.47 9.35
N GLN A 25 -14.99 -24.43 8.52
CA GLN A 25 -14.76 -24.54 7.08
C GLN A 25 -13.45 -25.28 6.79
N ALA A 26 -12.34 -24.90 7.44
CA ALA A 26 -11.06 -25.58 7.24
C ALA A 26 -11.12 -27.07 7.63
N ARG A 27 -11.74 -27.39 8.77
CA ARG A 27 -11.90 -28.79 9.22
C ARG A 27 -12.82 -29.59 8.31
N LEU A 28 -13.91 -28.99 7.82
CA LEU A 28 -14.82 -29.61 6.86
C LEU A 28 -14.09 -29.93 5.55
N SER A 29 -13.34 -28.98 5.00
CA SER A 29 -12.53 -29.21 3.80
C SER A 29 -11.60 -30.41 3.98
N THR A 30 -10.78 -30.42 5.03
CA THR A 30 -9.84 -31.54 5.29
C THR A 30 -10.55 -32.87 5.50
N PHE A 31 -11.67 -32.88 6.24
CA PHE A 31 -12.43 -34.10 6.49
C PHE A 31 -12.99 -34.69 5.19
N PHE A 32 -13.61 -33.87 4.35
CA PHE A 32 -14.20 -34.33 3.09
C PHE A 32 -13.16 -34.64 2.02
N GLU A 33 -12.02 -33.93 2.00
CA GLU A 33 -10.86 -34.28 1.17
C GLU A 33 -10.35 -35.70 1.47
N ASN A 34 -10.24 -36.06 2.75
CA ASN A 34 -9.87 -37.42 3.16
C ASN A 34 -10.89 -38.49 2.75
N LEU A 35 -12.14 -38.10 2.50
CA LEU A 35 -13.20 -38.98 1.98
C LEU A 35 -13.26 -39.00 0.44
N GLY A 36 -12.31 -38.37 -0.25
CA GLY A 36 -12.23 -38.34 -1.71
C GLY A 36 -13.11 -37.26 -2.37
N TRP A 37 -13.62 -36.30 -1.60
CA TRP A 37 -14.30 -35.12 -2.15
C TRP A 37 -13.28 -34.03 -2.48
N SER A 38 -13.52 -33.25 -3.54
CA SER A 38 -12.70 -32.07 -3.79
C SER A 38 -13.06 -30.96 -2.80
N GLY A 39 -12.17 -30.69 -1.84
CA GLY A 39 -12.27 -29.59 -0.87
C GLY A 39 -12.00 -28.23 -1.53
N GLY A 40 -12.85 -27.83 -2.49
CA GLY A 40 -12.65 -26.65 -3.31
C GLY A 40 -11.99 -26.96 -4.66
N ILE A 41 -11.94 -25.96 -5.54
CA ILE A 41 -11.35 -26.06 -6.87
C ILE A 41 -9.87 -25.67 -6.75
N LYS A 42 -8.96 -26.63 -6.97
CA LYS A 42 -7.53 -26.37 -7.06
C LYS A 42 -7.17 -26.03 -8.51
N PHE A 43 -6.56 -24.86 -8.72
CA PHE A 43 -6.19 -24.38 -10.06
C PHE A 43 -5.22 -25.30 -10.80
N SER A 44 -4.36 -25.99 -10.07
CA SER A 44 -3.40 -26.97 -10.62
C SER A 44 -4.07 -28.20 -11.24
N ASP A 45 -5.31 -28.46 -10.86
CA ASP A 45 -6.01 -29.71 -11.20
C ASP A 45 -7.07 -29.47 -12.29
N LEU A 46 -7.17 -28.24 -12.81
CA LEU A 46 -8.12 -27.88 -13.85
C LEU A 46 -7.64 -28.35 -15.21
N THR A 47 -8.52 -29.03 -15.93
CA THR A 47 -8.35 -29.22 -17.38
C THR A 47 -8.41 -27.89 -18.11
N GLU A 48 -7.92 -27.85 -19.35
CA GLU A 48 -7.94 -26.64 -20.18
C GLU A 48 -9.35 -26.06 -20.38
N GLU A 49 -10.36 -26.94 -20.50
CA GLU A 49 -11.77 -26.54 -20.59
C GLU A 49 -12.30 -25.96 -19.27
N GLU A 50 -11.94 -26.56 -18.13
CA GLU A 50 -12.34 -26.04 -16.82
C GLU A 50 -11.65 -24.72 -16.50
N ALA A 51 -10.39 -24.56 -16.90
CA ALA A 51 -9.67 -23.29 -16.79
C ALA A 51 -10.33 -22.19 -17.64
N PHE A 52 -10.73 -22.51 -18.87
CA PHE A 52 -11.49 -21.59 -19.72
C PHE A 52 -12.82 -21.18 -19.06
N LYS A 53 -13.58 -22.16 -18.58
CA LYS A 53 -14.86 -21.93 -17.89
C LYS A 53 -14.68 -21.14 -16.59
N PHE A 54 -13.57 -21.35 -15.88
CA PHE A 54 -13.23 -20.58 -14.69
C PHE A 54 -12.98 -19.11 -15.04
N GLN A 55 -12.17 -18.83 -16.07
CA GLN A 55 -11.90 -17.46 -16.53
C GLN A 55 -13.17 -16.74 -16.97
N GLU A 56 -14.05 -17.43 -17.71
CA GLU A 56 -15.36 -16.91 -18.10
C GLU A 56 -16.22 -16.54 -16.88
N ASN A 57 -16.30 -17.42 -15.89
CA ASN A 57 -17.06 -17.15 -14.66
C ASN A 57 -16.44 -16.03 -13.82
N LEU A 58 -15.11 -15.92 -13.81
CA LEU A 58 -14.40 -14.85 -13.11
C LEU A 58 -14.75 -13.49 -13.73
N LEU A 59 -14.70 -13.38 -15.06
CA LEU A 59 -15.10 -12.16 -15.77
C LEU A 59 -16.58 -11.83 -15.53
N ARG A 60 -17.49 -12.81 -15.65
CA ARG A 60 -18.93 -12.61 -15.32
C ARG A 60 -19.12 -12.07 -13.91
N THR A 61 -18.40 -12.61 -12.94
CA THR A 61 -18.49 -12.20 -11.54
C THR A 61 -17.97 -10.78 -11.34
N MET A 62 -16.84 -10.45 -11.96
CA MET A 62 -16.26 -9.10 -11.90
C MET A 62 -17.24 -8.06 -12.48
N LEU A 63 -17.82 -8.34 -13.66
CA LEU A 63 -18.80 -7.45 -14.28
C LEU A 63 -20.03 -7.24 -13.38
N GLN A 64 -20.51 -8.30 -12.73
CA GLN A 64 -21.64 -8.20 -11.81
C GLN A 64 -21.33 -7.36 -10.56
N ILE A 65 -20.15 -7.54 -9.97
CA ILE A 65 -19.71 -6.77 -8.80
C ILE A 65 -19.59 -5.29 -9.18
N GLU A 66 -18.93 -4.99 -10.30
CA GLU A 66 -18.79 -3.63 -10.82
C GLU A 66 -20.16 -2.98 -11.09
N ASN A 67 -21.09 -3.66 -11.77
CA ASN A 67 -22.44 -3.13 -12.01
C ASN A 67 -23.15 -2.78 -10.70
N THR A 68 -23.00 -3.61 -9.66
CA THR A 68 -23.59 -3.33 -8.34
C THR A 68 -23.04 -2.04 -7.74
N PHE A 69 -21.73 -1.77 -7.88
CA PHE A 69 -21.13 -0.52 -7.41
C PHE A 69 -21.48 0.68 -8.28
N PHE A 70 -21.63 0.49 -9.60
CA PHE A 70 -22.03 1.55 -10.53
C PHE A 70 -23.46 2.01 -10.23
N GLU A 71 -24.40 1.07 -10.07
CA GLU A 71 -25.78 1.38 -9.67
C GLU A 71 -25.85 2.09 -8.32
N LEU A 72 -25.03 1.68 -7.35
CA LEU A 72 -24.96 2.35 -6.05
C LEU A 72 -24.42 3.78 -6.18
N ALA A 73 -23.41 3.99 -7.01
CA ALA A 73 -22.85 5.31 -7.27
C ALA A 73 -23.85 6.23 -7.99
N ASP A 74 -24.62 5.72 -8.94
CA ASP A 74 -25.67 6.48 -9.63
C ASP A 74 -26.79 6.91 -8.67
N SER A 75 -27.06 6.11 -7.64
CA SER A 75 -28.02 6.45 -6.58
C SER A 75 -27.49 7.45 -5.54
N SER A 76 -26.20 7.79 -5.58
CA SER A 76 -25.55 8.70 -4.62
C SER A 76 -25.92 10.16 -4.87
N THR A 77 -26.20 10.91 -3.80
CA THR A 77 -26.41 12.36 -3.87
C THR A 77 -25.12 13.18 -3.89
N ARG A 78 -23.96 12.51 -3.82
CA ARG A 78 -22.62 13.12 -3.83
C ARG A 78 -21.81 12.56 -4.99
N ASN A 79 -20.87 13.37 -5.49
CA ASN A 79 -19.84 12.93 -6.43
C ASN A 79 -19.15 11.67 -5.92
N CYS A 80 -19.14 10.63 -6.74
CA CYS A 80 -18.54 9.34 -6.43
C CYS A 80 -17.37 9.08 -7.38
N LEU A 81 -16.24 8.64 -6.84
CA LEU A 81 -15.12 8.11 -7.61
C LEU A 81 -15.04 6.61 -7.36
N ILE A 82 -15.25 5.82 -8.41
CA ILE A 82 -15.12 4.36 -8.36
C ILE A 82 -13.75 3.99 -8.91
N ILE A 83 -13.01 3.19 -8.14
CA ILE A 83 -11.67 2.73 -8.51
C ILE A 83 -11.73 1.21 -8.63
N CYS A 84 -11.59 0.69 -9.84
CA CYS A 84 -11.51 -0.74 -10.10
C CYS A 84 -10.06 -1.21 -9.96
N ASP A 85 -9.82 -2.23 -9.12
CA ASP A 85 -8.55 -2.94 -9.04
C ASP A 85 -8.54 -4.03 -10.10
N ARG A 86 -8.06 -3.67 -11.30
CA ARG A 86 -8.24 -4.34 -12.60
C ARG A 86 -9.64 -4.18 -13.18
N GLY A 87 -9.74 -4.30 -14.50
CA GLY A 87 -10.98 -4.22 -15.27
C GLY A 87 -11.15 -5.35 -16.27
N ALA A 88 -12.26 -5.32 -17.02
CA ALA A 88 -12.71 -6.39 -17.90
C ALA A 88 -11.65 -6.89 -18.89
N MET A 89 -10.87 -5.98 -19.47
CA MET A 89 -9.89 -6.31 -20.50
C MET A 89 -8.65 -7.01 -19.93
N ASP A 90 -8.33 -6.85 -18.64
CA ASP A 90 -7.17 -7.51 -18.02
C ASP A 90 -7.27 -9.04 -18.08
N ALA A 91 -8.49 -9.59 -18.12
CA ALA A 91 -8.70 -11.03 -18.31
C ALA A 91 -8.11 -11.55 -19.63
N SER A 92 -8.07 -10.71 -20.68
CA SER A 92 -7.52 -11.07 -21.99
C SER A 92 -6.00 -11.28 -21.95
N ALA A 93 -5.30 -10.71 -20.98
CA ALA A 93 -3.85 -10.87 -20.83
C ALA A 93 -3.44 -12.29 -20.40
N PHE A 94 -4.38 -13.06 -19.83
CA PHE A 94 -4.15 -14.39 -19.26
C PHE A 94 -4.62 -15.54 -20.15
N ILE A 95 -5.22 -15.27 -21.30
CA ILE A 95 -5.71 -16.30 -22.23
C ILE A 95 -5.31 -16.00 -23.68
N SER A 96 -5.34 -17.02 -24.55
CA SER A 96 -5.06 -16.80 -25.97
C SER A 96 -6.15 -15.95 -26.63
N LYS A 97 -5.78 -15.20 -27.67
CA LYS A 97 -6.70 -14.36 -28.43
C LYS A 97 -7.91 -15.14 -28.98
N GLU A 98 -7.68 -16.35 -29.48
CA GLU A 98 -8.73 -17.24 -29.98
C GLU A 98 -9.75 -17.61 -28.90
N LYS A 99 -9.27 -17.94 -27.69
CA LYS A 99 -10.13 -18.23 -26.54
C LYS A 99 -10.88 -16.98 -26.10
N TRP A 100 -10.24 -15.82 -26.10
CA TRP A 100 -10.88 -14.55 -25.78
C TRP A 100 -12.02 -14.23 -26.75
N GLU A 101 -11.79 -14.34 -28.06
CA GLU A 101 -12.82 -14.10 -29.09
C GLU A 101 -13.99 -15.09 -28.96
N LYS A 102 -13.69 -16.37 -28.69
CA LYS A 102 -14.72 -17.38 -28.39
C LYS A 102 -15.53 -17.00 -27.15
N MET A 103 -14.87 -16.57 -26.07
CA MET A 103 -15.53 -16.14 -24.84
C MET A 103 -16.39 -14.90 -25.06
N MET A 104 -15.92 -13.91 -25.81
CA MET A 104 -16.72 -12.73 -26.15
C MET A 104 -18.00 -13.14 -26.90
N SER A 105 -17.83 -13.96 -27.94
CA SER A 105 -18.94 -14.40 -28.80
C SER A 105 -19.97 -15.24 -28.04
N SER A 106 -19.53 -16.21 -27.21
CA SER A 106 -20.44 -17.09 -26.46
C SER A 106 -21.24 -16.37 -25.39
N ASN A 107 -20.75 -15.22 -24.92
CA ASN A 107 -21.37 -14.43 -23.86
C ASN A 107 -22.17 -13.23 -24.38
N GLY A 108 -22.15 -12.98 -25.70
CA GLY A 108 -22.75 -11.78 -26.29
C GLY A 108 -22.02 -10.49 -25.89
N TRP A 109 -20.75 -10.60 -25.49
CA TRP A 109 -19.91 -9.45 -25.17
C TRP A 109 -19.18 -8.95 -26.41
N ASN A 110 -18.81 -7.68 -26.38
CA ASN A 110 -17.96 -7.10 -27.39
C ASN A 110 -16.94 -6.16 -26.74
N SER A 111 -15.80 -6.00 -27.41
CA SER A 111 -14.68 -5.24 -26.85
C SER A 111 -14.98 -3.74 -26.71
N VAL A 112 -15.88 -3.17 -27.50
CA VAL A 112 -16.24 -1.74 -27.37
C VAL A 112 -16.97 -1.51 -26.06
N GLU A 113 -17.95 -2.34 -25.74
CA GLU A 113 -18.66 -2.24 -24.46
C GLU A 113 -17.74 -2.47 -23.27
N LEU A 114 -16.90 -3.51 -23.32
CA LEU A 114 -16.03 -3.85 -22.20
C LEU A 114 -14.84 -2.90 -22.02
N ARG A 115 -14.30 -2.37 -23.12
CA ARG A 115 -13.13 -1.46 -23.10
C ARG A 115 -13.58 -0.01 -22.98
N ASP A 116 -14.41 0.47 -23.90
CA ASP A 116 -14.63 1.90 -24.16
C ASP A 116 -15.80 2.48 -23.38
N ASN A 117 -16.94 1.79 -23.35
CA ASN A 117 -18.15 2.34 -22.72
C ASN A 117 -18.19 2.12 -21.21
N ARG A 118 -17.50 1.09 -20.71
CA ARG A 118 -17.57 0.67 -19.31
C ARG A 118 -16.72 1.52 -18.37
N TYR A 119 -15.59 2.05 -18.84
CA TYR A 119 -14.65 2.79 -18.02
C TYR A 119 -14.41 4.18 -18.62
N ASN A 120 -14.51 5.24 -17.81
CA ASN A 120 -14.28 6.60 -18.32
C ASN A 120 -12.79 6.87 -18.63
N GLN A 121 -11.88 6.19 -17.92
CA GLN A 121 -10.44 6.36 -18.06
C GLN A 121 -9.72 5.09 -17.59
N ILE A 122 -8.62 4.75 -18.26
CA ILE A 122 -7.73 3.66 -17.89
C ILE A 122 -6.37 4.25 -17.53
N ILE A 123 -5.86 3.92 -16.35
CA ILE A 123 -4.52 4.29 -15.90
C ILE A 123 -3.66 3.02 -15.79
N HIS A 124 -2.63 2.90 -16.63
CA HIS A 124 -1.61 1.86 -16.46
C HIS A 124 -0.45 2.38 -15.61
N MET A 125 -0.30 1.79 -14.42
CA MET A 125 0.82 2.09 -13.52
C MET A 125 1.96 1.11 -13.77
N VAL A 126 3.01 1.55 -14.48
CA VAL A 126 4.12 0.67 -14.92
C VAL A 126 4.80 0.01 -13.71
N THR A 127 5.01 -1.30 -13.78
CA THR A 127 5.69 -2.09 -12.73
C THR A 127 7.05 -1.50 -12.34
N ALA A 128 7.42 -1.59 -11.06
CA ALA A 128 8.76 -1.19 -10.60
C ALA A 128 9.88 -1.99 -11.29
N ALA A 129 9.58 -3.19 -11.80
CA ALA A 129 10.55 -3.96 -12.59
C ALA A 129 10.99 -3.24 -13.89
N ASN A 130 10.34 -2.16 -14.31
CA ASN A 130 10.69 -1.38 -15.51
C ASN A 130 10.99 0.08 -15.14
N GLY A 131 12.28 0.43 -15.01
CA GLY A 131 12.73 1.81 -14.73
C GLY A 131 12.71 2.23 -13.25
N ALA A 132 12.48 1.28 -12.33
CA ALA A 132 12.63 1.46 -10.88
C ALA A 132 13.05 0.13 -10.22
N GLU A 133 13.92 -0.63 -10.87
CA GLU A 133 14.29 -2.01 -10.55
C GLU A 133 14.75 -2.18 -9.11
N ASP A 134 15.46 -1.18 -8.57
CA ASP A 134 15.94 -1.15 -7.20
C ASP A 134 14.82 -1.23 -6.13
N PHE A 135 13.58 -0.92 -6.53
CA PHE A 135 12.39 -0.96 -5.69
C PHE A 135 11.52 -2.21 -5.95
N TYR A 136 11.91 -3.08 -6.88
CA TYR A 136 11.21 -4.33 -7.15
C TYR A 136 11.73 -5.45 -6.25
N THR A 137 11.03 -5.72 -5.15
CA THR A 137 11.39 -6.80 -4.22
C THR A 137 10.35 -7.92 -4.21
N THR A 138 10.83 -9.16 -4.23
CA THR A 138 10.02 -10.39 -4.07
C THR A 138 10.05 -10.92 -2.63
N GLU A 139 11.03 -10.49 -1.82
CA GLU A 139 11.32 -11.04 -0.49
C GLU A 139 10.24 -10.79 0.57
N ASP A 140 9.50 -9.67 0.49
CA ASP A 140 8.49 -9.27 1.49
C ASP A 140 7.05 -9.63 1.07
N HIS A 141 6.86 -10.28 -0.08
CA HIS A 141 5.54 -10.53 -0.66
C HIS A 141 5.35 -12.00 -1.04
N ALA A 142 4.72 -12.77 -0.14
CA ALA A 142 4.40 -14.20 -0.32
C ALA A 142 3.53 -14.56 -1.56
N CYS A 143 3.17 -13.59 -2.40
CA CYS A 143 2.40 -13.76 -3.64
C CYS A 143 3.15 -13.33 -4.91
N ARG A 144 4.39 -12.86 -4.82
CA ARG A 144 5.19 -12.47 -5.99
C ARG A 144 6.35 -13.44 -6.15
N SER A 145 6.22 -14.33 -7.12
CA SER A 145 7.24 -15.33 -7.47
C SER A 145 7.93 -15.01 -8.79
N GLU A 146 7.43 -14.01 -9.52
CA GLU A 146 7.90 -13.64 -10.85
C GLU A 146 9.20 -12.83 -10.75
N GLY A 147 10.24 -13.32 -11.45
CA GLY A 147 11.46 -12.57 -11.68
C GLY A 147 11.21 -11.29 -12.47
N MET A 148 12.19 -10.37 -12.46
CA MET A 148 12.05 -9.05 -13.10
C MET A 148 11.62 -9.11 -14.56
N GLU A 149 12.18 -10.04 -15.36
CA GLU A 149 11.84 -10.19 -16.78
C GLU A 149 10.38 -10.58 -16.98
N LEU A 150 9.92 -11.61 -16.27
CA LEU A 150 8.52 -12.04 -16.33
C LEU A 150 7.58 -10.93 -15.84
N ALA A 151 7.97 -10.17 -14.81
CA ALA A 151 7.20 -9.04 -14.33
C ALA A 151 7.05 -7.93 -15.38
N ARG A 152 8.10 -7.65 -16.18
CA ARG A 152 8.03 -6.71 -17.32
C ARG A 152 7.12 -7.23 -18.43
N GLU A 153 7.21 -8.52 -18.76
CA GLU A 153 6.37 -9.13 -19.79
C GLU A 153 4.88 -9.08 -19.40
N LEU A 154 4.56 -9.43 -18.15
CA LEU A 154 3.19 -9.38 -17.63
C LEU A 154 2.65 -7.94 -17.58
N ASP A 155 3.48 -6.97 -17.18
CA ASP A 155 3.12 -5.55 -17.21
C ASP A 155 2.78 -5.08 -18.62
N TYR A 156 3.59 -5.46 -19.61
CA TYR A 156 3.33 -5.14 -21.01
C TYR A 156 2.02 -5.79 -21.52
N LYS A 157 1.77 -7.06 -21.18
CA LYS A 157 0.52 -7.74 -21.57
C LYS A 157 -0.71 -7.07 -20.95
N ALA A 158 -0.63 -6.67 -19.69
CA ALA A 158 -1.70 -5.92 -19.02
C ALA A 158 -1.95 -4.57 -19.72
N ALA A 159 -0.91 -3.79 -20.01
CA ALA A 159 -1.05 -2.55 -20.75
C ALA A 159 -1.63 -2.77 -22.16
N ALA A 160 -1.15 -3.79 -22.86
CA ALA A 160 -1.58 -4.12 -24.22
C ALA A 160 -3.06 -4.49 -24.32
N ALA A 161 -3.64 -5.07 -23.27
CA ALA A 161 -5.06 -5.43 -23.21
C ALA A 161 -5.98 -4.21 -23.34
N TRP A 162 -5.51 -3.03 -22.97
CA TRP A 162 -6.27 -1.77 -23.00
C TRP A 162 -5.99 -0.91 -24.24
N VAL A 163 -5.12 -1.36 -25.14
CA VAL A 163 -4.82 -0.63 -26.38
C VAL A 163 -6.09 -0.41 -27.20
N GLY A 164 -6.29 0.85 -27.60
CA GLY A 164 -7.46 1.32 -28.33
C GLY A 164 -8.52 1.99 -27.47
N HIS A 165 -8.40 2.00 -26.14
CA HIS A 165 -9.25 2.83 -25.29
C HIS A 165 -8.99 4.33 -25.55
N PRO A 166 -10.02 5.18 -25.73
CA PRO A 166 -9.82 6.61 -26.05
C PRO A 166 -9.09 7.42 -24.96
N TYR A 167 -9.20 6.98 -23.70
CA TYR A 167 -8.61 7.64 -22.54
C TYR A 167 -7.73 6.66 -21.78
N PHE A 168 -6.57 6.35 -22.34
CA PHE A 168 -5.57 5.46 -21.74
C PHE A 168 -4.29 6.23 -21.42
N ASP A 169 -3.96 6.30 -20.13
CA ASP A 169 -2.79 7.01 -19.63
C ASP A 169 -1.78 6.01 -19.04
N VAL A 170 -0.53 6.12 -19.45
CA VAL A 170 0.57 5.30 -18.93
C VAL A 170 1.42 6.15 -17.98
N VAL A 171 1.58 5.68 -16.75
CA VAL A 171 2.37 6.35 -15.71
C VAL A 171 3.64 5.52 -15.45
N ASP A 172 4.73 5.95 -16.08
CA ASP A 172 6.06 5.33 -15.99
C ASP A 172 6.80 5.60 -14.66
N ASN A 173 8.00 5.04 -14.52
CA ASN A 173 8.87 5.21 -13.36
C ASN A 173 9.97 6.30 -13.53
N SER A 174 9.84 7.23 -14.49
CA SER A 174 10.84 8.29 -14.73
C SER A 174 11.00 9.30 -13.58
N THR A 175 10.11 9.25 -12.59
CA THR A 175 10.10 10.13 -11.42
C THR A 175 9.99 9.32 -10.13
N GLU A 176 10.41 9.90 -9.01
CA GLU A 176 10.24 9.33 -7.66
C GLU A 176 8.79 8.87 -7.41
N PHE A 177 8.62 7.87 -6.54
CA PHE A 177 7.31 7.22 -6.32
C PHE A 177 6.19 8.22 -5.99
N GLU A 178 6.42 9.19 -5.11
CA GLU A 178 5.41 10.21 -4.77
C GLU A 178 5.07 11.12 -5.96
N LYS A 179 6.04 11.45 -6.81
CA LYS A 179 5.81 12.22 -8.05
C LYS A 179 5.04 11.39 -9.07
N LYS A 180 5.32 10.08 -9.15
CA LYS A 180 4.57 9.13 -9.97
C LYS A 180 3.09 9.08 -9.57
N ILE A 181 2.80 8.95 -8.27
CA ILE A 181 1.43 8.96 -7.75
C ILE A 181 0.73 10.29 -8.08
N ARG A 182 1.43 11.42 -8.03
CA ARG A 182 0.84 12.71 -8.40
C ARG A 182 0.54 12.83 -9.88
N ARG A 183 1.43 12.35 -10.76
CA ARG A 183 1.17 12.29 -12.21
C ARG A 183 -0.10 11.48 -12.51
N MET A 184 -0.29 10.36 -11.81
CA MET A 184 -1.51 9.57 -11.89
C MET A 184 -2.75 10.40 -11.49
N ILE A 185 -2.73 11.02 -10.30
CA ILE A 185 -3.88 11.81 -9.83
C ILE A 185 -4.14 13.02 -10.76
N ALA A 186 -3.09 13.68 -11.24
CA ALA A 186 -3.19 14.82 -12.14
C ALA A 186 -3.86 14.43 -13.47
N SER A 187 -3.48 13.28 -14.03
CA SER A 187 -4.13 12.73 -15.22
C SER A 187 -5.63 12.50 -14.99
N ILE A 188 -6.02 11.94 -13.84
CA ILE A 188 -7.44 11.73 -13.49
C ILE A 188 -8.18 13.06 -13.36
N CYS A 189 -7.64 14.00 -12.58
CA CYS A 189 -8.27 15.30 -12.36
C CYS A 189 -8.40 16.11 -13.65
N GLN A 190 -7.42 16.06 -14.54
CA GLN A 190 -7.47 16.70 -15.85
C GLN A 190 -8.64 16.16 -16.68
N LYS A 191 -8.87 14.83 -16.70
CA LYS A 191 -9.98 14.22 -17.43
C LYS A 191 -11.34 14.49 -16.80
N MET A 192 -11.39 14.57 -15.47
CA MET A 192 -12.60 14.95 -14.73
C MET A 192 -12.90 16.45 -14.78
N CYS A 193 -12.06 17.27 -15.42
CA CYS A 193 -12.13 18.74 -15.40
C CYS A 193 -12.21 19.31 -13.96
N ILE A 194 -11.55 18.65 -13.00
CA ILE A 194 -11.46 19.14 -11.63
C ILE A 194 -10.33 20.16 -11.58
N ASP A 195 -10.66 21.41 -11.21
CA ASP A 195 -9.63 22.39 -10.86
C ASP A 195 -8.96 21.97 -9.55
N THR A 196 -7.75 21.42 -9.68
CA THR A 196 -6.96 20.98 -8.53
C THR A 196 -6.23 22.15 -7.87
N GLY A 197 -6.29 23.35 -8.43
CA GLY A 197 -5.37 24.43 -8.15
C GLY A 197 -3.94 23.90 -8.12
N ASP A 198 -3.20 24.28 -7.07
CA ASP A 198 -1.79 23.93 -6.90
C ASP A 198 -1.55 22.55 -6.24
N ARG A 199 -2.62 21.80 -5.87
CA ARG A 199 -2.50 20.59 -5.02
C ARG A 199 -1.75 19.43 -5.68
N LEU A 200 -1.70 19.40 -7.01
CA LEU A 200 -1.06 18.33 -7.79
C LEU A 200 0.20 18.77 -8.54
N LEU A 201 0.64 20.02 -8.35
CA LEU A 201 1.90 20.47 -8.92
C LEU A 201 3.06 19.60 -8.38
N THR A 202 4.00 19.29 -9.28
CA THR A 202 5.10 18.32 -9.11
C THR A 202 6.04 18.64 -7.94
N ASN A 203 5.98 19.86 -7.39
CA ASN A 203 6.76 20.35 -6.26
C ASN A 203 6.01 20.36 -4.90
N ALA A 204 4.77 19.85 -4.81
CA ALA A 204 4.07 19.77 -3.52
C ALA A 204 4.93 19.07 -2.46
N ARG A 205 5.09 19.69 -1.30
CA ARG A 205 5.85 19.11 -0.18
C ARG A 205 5.04 19.24 1.10
N LYS A 206 5.29 18.32 2.03
CA LYS A 206 4.72 18.45 3.38
C LYS A 206 5.34 19.67 4.03
N ARG A 207 4.51 20.63 4.43
CA ARG A 207 4.90 21.82 5.19
C ARG A 207 4.41 21.66 6.63
N LYS A 208 5.22 22.07 7.61
CA LYS A 208 4.93 21.95 9.03
C LYS A 208 5.26 23.26 9.74
N PHE A 209 4.33 23.77 10.53
CA PHE A 209 4.46 25.03 11.25
C PHE A 209 4.23 24.80 12.74
N LEU A 210 5.01 25.51 13.56
CA LEU A 210 4.79 25.59 15.00
C LEU A 210 3.68 26.61 15.28
N VAL A 211 2.66 26.20 16.04
CA VAL A 211 1.54 27.07 16.43
C VAL A 211 1.73 27.50 17.88
N LYS A 212 1.57 28.80 18.16
CA LYS A 212 1.61 29.31 19.53
C LYS A 212 0.31 28.98 20.26
N ALA A 213 0.43 28.54 21.51
CA ALA A 213 -0.69 28.44 22.43
C ALA A 213 -0.98 29.81 23.06
N PRO A 214 -2.23 30.08 23.51
CA PRO A 214 -3.40 29.22 23.42
C PRO A 214 -4.04 29.19 22.01
N LEU A 215 -4.78 28.13 21.70
CA LEU A 215 -5.57 28.07 20.47
C LEU A 215 -6.80 28.99 20.59
N PRO A 216 -7.28 29.56 19.46
CA PRO A 216 -8.54 30.28 19.44
C PRO A 216 -9.72 29.34 19.75
N ASP A 217 -10.86 29.94 20.06
CA ASP A 217 -12.11 29.20 20.29
C ASP A 217 -12.53 28.39 19.07
N ASP A 218 -13.19 27.24 19.31
CA ASP A 218 -13.64 26.31 18.28
C ASP A 218 -14.59 26.98 17.26
N SER A 219 -15.32 28.03 17.67
CA SER A 219 -16.23 28.79 16.79
C SER A 219 -15.53 29.54 15.65
N VAL A 220 -14.24 29.82 15.77
CA VAL A 220 -13.46 30.52 14.74
C VAL A 220 -12.98 29.55 13.66
N PHE A 221 -12.95 28.25 13.95
CA PHE A 221 -12.52 27.26 12.97
C PHE A 221 -13.59 27.04 11.89
N PRO A 222 -13.19 26.82 10.63
CA PRO A 222 -14.08 26.27 9.62
C PRO A 222 -14.52 24.85 10.02
N PRO A 223 -15.51 24.24 9.36
CA PRO A 223 -15.96 22.88 9.66
C PRO A 223 -14.78 21.91 9.77
N PHE A 224 -14.67 21.27 10.93
CA PHE A 224 -13.53 20.43 11.28
C PHE A 224 -13.94 19.04 11.78
N GLN A 225 -12.97 18.13 11.80
CA GLN A 225 -13.11 16.79 12.37
C GLN A 225 -11.93 16.50 13.31
N ASP A 226 -12.24 16.05 14.51
CA ASP A 226 -11.26 15.72 15.53
C ASP A 226 -11.03 14.21 15.62
N PHE A 227 -9.77 13.82 15.72
CA PHE A 227 -9.36 12.43 15.86
C PHE A 227 -8.43 12.27 17.06
N GLU A 228 -8.66 11.20 17.83
CA GLU A 228 -7.68 10.71 18.79
C GLU A 228 -6.63 9.89 18.04
N VAL A 229 -5.36 10.23 18.26
CA VAL A 229 -4.25 9.55 17.58
C VAL A 229 -3.18 9.17 18.60
N VAL A 230 -2.82 7.89 18.59
CA VAL A 230 -1.77 7.31 19.43
C VAL A 230 -0.70 6.70 18.52
N HIS A 231 0.57 7.02 18.79
CA HIS A 231 1.71 6.42 18.09
C HIS A 231 2.64 5.69 19.05
N ASN A 232 3.14 4.54 18.61
CA ASN A 232 4.16 3.76 19.30
C ASN A 232 5.27 3.41 18.31
N TYR A 233 6.51 3.71 18.65
CA TYR A 233 7.67 3.21 17.90
C TYR A 233 7.96 1.77 18.34
N LEU A 234 8.40 0.95 17.40
CA LEU A 234 8.73 -0.46 17.64
C LEU A 234 10.23 -0.67 17.60
N ILE A 235 10.70 -1.67 18.34
CA ILE A 235 12.08 -2.13 18.30
C ILE A 235 12.39 -2.58 16.88
N ASN A 236 13.58 -2.25 16.40
CA ASN A 236 14.01 -2.62 15.07
C ASN A 236 15.39 -3.26 15.08
N SER A 237 15.60 -4.27 14.23
CA SER A 237 16.87 -4.97 14.08
C SER A 237 17.92 -4.14 13.36
N HIS A 238 17.50 -3.16 12.55
CA HIS A 238 18.39 -2.32 11.76
C HIS A 238 18.35 -0.84 12.19
N PRO A 239 19.47 -0.21 12.58
CA PRO A 239 19.51 1.18 13.08
C PRO A 239 18.97 2.22 12.09
N SER A 240 19.02 1.91 10.79
CA SER A 240 18.61 2.80 9.71
C SER A 240 17.14 2.65 9.28
N MET A 241 16.37 1.80 9.97
CA MET A 241 14.95 1.57 9.70
C MET A 241 14.10 2.00 10.90
N GLN A 242 12.97 2.66 10.66
CA GLN A 242 12.03 3.04 11.71
C GLN A 242 10.69 2.36 11.51
N ALA A 243 10.24 1.62 12.51
CA ALA A 243 8.91 1.01 12.53
C ALA A 243 8.02 1.74 13.55
N ARG A 244 6.77 2.02 13.18
CA ARG A 244 5.79 2.63 14.09
C ARG A 244 4.39 2.07 13.87
N LEU A 245 3.67 1.92 14.97
CA LEU A 245 2.23 1.71 14.97
C LEU A 245 1.50 3.02 15.18
N ARG A 246 0.36 3.16 14.52
CA ARG A 246 -0.60 4.24 14.71
C ARG A 246 -1.98 3.67 14.99
N LYS A 247 -2.60 4.08 16.09
CA LYS A 247 -4.03 3.93 16.37
C LYS A 247 -4.67 5.30 16.16
N ARG A 248 -5.66 5.40 15.27
CA ARG A 248 -6.40 6.64 15.00
C ARG A 248 -7.89 6.35 15.02
N GLY A 249 -8.67 7.18 15.71
CA GLY A 249 -10.11 6.96 15.81
C GLY A 249 -10.90 8.17 16.29
N GLN A 250 -12.21 7.99 16.28
CA GLN A 250 -13.21 8.94 16.80
C GLN A 250 -14.45 8.15 17.20
N LYS A 251 -15.18 8.61 18.23
CA LYS A 251 -16.46 8.03 18.66
C LYS A 251 -16.39 6.51 18.91
N GLY A 252 -15.29 6.02 19.49
CA GLY A 252 -15.09 4.58 19.79
C GLY A 252 -14.71 3.70 18.60
N HIS A 253 -14.60 4.24 17.38
CA HIS A 253 -14.17 3.50 16.20
C HIS A 253 -12.71 3.77 15.87
N TRP A 254 -11.95 2.72 15.55
CA TRP A 254 -10.49 2.77 15.45
C TRP A 254 -9.96 2.16 14.15
N SER A 255 -8.90 2.79 13.65
CA SER A 255 -8.07 2.31 12.54
C SER A 255 -6.64 2.13 13.03
N TYR A 256 -5.97 1.08 12.52
CA TYR A 256 -4.64 0.69 12.93
C TYR A 256 -3.72 0.61 11.71
N THR A 257 -2.58 1.26 11.77
CA THR A 257 -1.59 1.26 10.68
C THR A 257 -0.21 0.93 11.22
N HIS A 258 0.49 0.01 10.57
CA HIS A 258 1.93 -0.19 10.73
C HIS A 258 2.66 0.58 9.63
N THR A 259 3.63 1.41 9.98
CA THR A 259 4.49 2.09 9.01
C THR A 259 5.94 1.68 9.23
N ILE A 260 6.57 1.20 8.17
CA ILE A 260 8.01 0.92 8.12
C ILE A 260 8.64 1.94 7.20
N ARG A 261 9.60 2.71 7.73
CA ARG A 261 10.40 3.66 6.97
C ARG A 261 11.78 3.07 6.78
N LYS A 262 12.07 2.63 5.56
CA LYS A 262 13.37 2.06 5.15
C LYS A 262 14.38 3.21 4.89
N PRO A 263 15.70 2.95 5.02
CA PRO A 263 16.73 3.95 4.72
C PRO A 263 16.64 4.48 3.30
N ARG A 264 17.32 5.61 3.04
CA ARG A 264 17.33 6.26 1.73
C ARG A 264 17.92 5.34 0.66
N LEU A 265 17.08 4.74 -0.19
CA LEU A 265 17.55 4.05 -1.38
C LEU A 265 17.64 5.08 -2.51
N HIS A 266 18.82 5.27 -3.10
CA HIS A 266 19.06 6.31 -4.12
C HIS A 266 18.57 7.72 -3.74
N GLY A 267 18.75 8.10 -2.46
CA GLY A 267 18.32 9.40 -1.94
C GLY A 267 16.83 9.50 -1.55
N GLN A 268 16.01 8.51 -1.88
CA GLN A 268 14.57 8.47 -1.59
C GLN A 268 14.24 7.70 -0.33
N ILE A 269 13.40 8.28 0.52
CA ILE A 269 12.88 7.60 1.72
C ILE A 269 11.68 6.73 1.30
N VAL A 270 11.78 5.42 1.51
CA VAL A 270 10.67 4.49 1.26
C VAL A 270 9.87 4.30 2.55
N GLU A 271 8.61 4.72 2.56
CA GLU A 271 7.64 4.42 3.63
C GLU A 271 6.62 3.37 3.16
N VAL A 272 6.63 2.19 3.76
CA VAL A 272 5.61 1.15 3.56
C VAL A 272 4.55 1.29 4.65
N LYS A 273 3.28 1.39 4.26
CA LYS A 273 2.13 1.53 5.19
C LYS A 273 1.20 0.34 5.03
N THR A 274 1.00 -0.41 6.10
CA THR A 274 0.14 -1.60 6.15
C THR A 274 -1.02 -1.36 7.09
N GLN A 275 -2.26 -1.56 6.62
CA GLN A 275 -3.45 -1.52 7.47
C GLN A 275 -3.53 -2.81 8.30
N LEU A 276 -3.84 -2.68 9.59
CA LEU A 276 -3.89 -3.78 10.54
C LEU A 276 -5.30 -4.04 11.08
N THR A 277 -5.54 -5.28 11.50
CA THR A 277 -6.66 -5.59 12.40
C THR A 277 -6.33 -5.15 13.83
N HIS A 278 -7.34 -5.07 14.70
CA HIS A 278 -7.11 -4.79 16.13
C HIS A 278 -6.21 -5.85 16.78
N ARG A 279 -6.38 -7.12 16.43
CA ARG A 279 -5.58 -8.23 16.95
C ARG A 279 -4.11 -8.08 16.57
N ASP A 280 -3.83 -7.80 15.30
CA ASP A 280 -2.45 -7.64 14.82
C ASP A 280 -1.78 -6.43 15.45
N TYR A 281 -2.54 -5.34 15.66
CA TYR A 281 -2.05 -4.17 16.37
C TYR A 281 -1.63 -4.50 17.81
N ILE A 282 -2.46 -5.22 18.58
CA ILE A 282 -2.13 -5.62 19.95
C ILE A 282 -0.91 -6.54 19.98
N ASN A 283 -0.82 -7.48 19.05
CA ASN A 283 0.34 -8.37 18.95
C ASN A 283 1.63 -7.60 18.68
N LEU A 284 1.63 -6.69 17.70
CA LEU A 284 2.82 -5.89 17.36
C LEU A 284 3.17 -4.87 18.46
N LEU A 285 2.19 -4.42 19.25
CA LEU A 285 2.42 -3.50 20.36
C LEU A 285 3.31 -4.11 21.45
N THR A 286 3.42 -5.44 21.52
CA THR A 286 4.36 -6.13 22.42
C THR A 286 5.83 -5.84 22.10
N GLN A 287 6.14 -5.39 20.87
CA GLN A 287 7.48 -5.03 20.41
C GLN A 287 7.75 -3.51 20.51
N LYS A 288 6.99 -2.81 21.36
CA LYS A 288 7.18 -1.38 21.57
C LYS A 288 8.61 -1.09 22.04
N ASP A 289 9.22 -0.06 21.43
CA ASP A 289 10.56 0.40 21.82
C ASP A 289 10.50 1.23 23.10
N ASP A 290 11.15 0.74 24.15
CA ASP A 290 11.20 1.42 25.44
C ASP A 290 12.06 2.69 25.42
N ALA A 291 12.91 2.90 24.41
CA ALA A 291 13.62 4.16 24.22
C ALA A 291 12.69 5.32 23.82
N HIS A 292 11.42 5.02 23.46
CA HIS A 292 10.43 5.99 23.06
C HIS A 292 9.19 6.02 23.97
N PHE A 293 8.70 7.22 24.26
CA PHE A 293 7.38 7.46 24.82
C PHE A 293 6.29 7.17 23.78
N THR A 294 5.15 6.67 24.27
CA THR A 294 3.91 6.68 23.48
C THR A 294 3.49 8.13 23.26
N ILE A 295 3.18 8.49 22.02
CA ILE A 295 2.70 9.84 21.70
C ILE A 295 1.18 9.81 21.65
N TYR A 296 0.56 10.68 22.44
CA TYR A 296 -0.87 10.98 22.41
C TYR A 296 -1.09 12.34 21.79
N LYS A 297 -2.02 12.43 20.83
CA LYS A 297 -2.40 13.71 20.24
C LYS A 297 -3.87 13.72 19.82
N LYS A 298 -4.45 14.92 19.90
CA LYS A 298 -5.70 15.26 19.22
C LYS A 298 -5.33 15.85 17.86
N ARG A 299 -5.81 15.23 16.78
CA ARG A 299 -5.62 15.74 15.42
C ARG A 299 -6.91 16.37 14.94
N ARG A 300 -6.90 17.69 14.76
CA ARG A 300 -8.00 18.43 14.14
C ARG A 300 -7.72 18.60 12.65
N CYS A 301 -8.63 18.12 11.82
CA CYS A 301 -8.55 18.25 10.37
C CYS A 301 -9.60 19.26 9.89
N PHE A 302 -9.20 20.20 9.05
CA PHE A 302 -10.11 21.22 8.52
C PHE A 302 -9.63 21.73 7.16
N LEU A 303 -10.55 22.35 6.42
CA LEU A 303 -10.26 23.02 5.16
C LEU A 303 -10.32 24.54 5.39
N ASP A 304 -9.30 25.26 4.96
CA ASP A 304 -9.29 26.73 4.97
C ASP A 304 -8.57 27.24 3.73
N ASN A 305 -9.05 28.32 3.10
CA ASN A 305 -8.49 28.88 1.86
C ASN A 305 -8.19 27.82 0.77
N ASN A 306 -9.10 26.85 0.60
CA ASN A 306 -8.93 25.72 -0.30
C ASN A 306 -7.65 24.88 -0.04
N GLN A 307 -7.17 24.88 1.19
CA GLN A 307 -6.03 24.09 1.66
C GLN A 307 -6.45 23.20 2.83
N TYR A 308 -6.05 21.92 2.78
CA TYR A 308 -6.35 20.97 3.83
C TYR A 308 -5.27 20.99 4.90
N PHE A 309 -5.68 21.14 6.15
CA PHE A 309 -4.79 21.25 7.29
C PHE A 309 -5.01 20.14 8.30
N GLN A 310 -3.92 19.70 8.93
CA GLN A 310 -3.92 18.82 10.10
C GLN A 310 -3.24 19.54 11.25
N LEU A 311 -4.00 19.89 12.27
CA LEU A 311 -3.49 20.49 13.50
C LEU A 311 -3.32 19.39 14.56
N ASP A 312 -2.08 19.06 14.86
CA ASP A 312 -1.69 18.11 15.90
C ASP A 312 -1.48 18.82 17.23
N ILE A 313 -2.33 18.52 18.19
CA ILE A 313 -2.26 19.02 19.56
C ILE A 313 -1.74 17.87 20.43
N TYR A 314 -0.50 17.98 20.89
CA TYR A 314 0.11 16.96 21.75
C TYR A 314 -0.58 16.95 23.13
N LYS A 315 -0.74 15.74 23.69
CA LYS A 315 -1.48 15.50 24.93
C LYS A 315 -0.66 14.66 25.89
N ASP A 316 -0.96 14.82 27.16
CA ASP A 316 -0.43 13.99 28.22
C ASP A 316 -0.94 12.53 28.14
N PRO A 317 -0.14 11.55 28.59
CA PRO A 317 1.24 11.69 29.06
C PRO A 317 2.23 11.90 27.90
N CYS A 318 3.12 12.88 28.03
CA CYS A 318 4.15 13.16 27.03
C CYS A 318 5.48 13.60 27.66
N HIS A 319 6.55 13.65 26.88
CA HIS A 319 7.83 14.20 27.33
C HIS A 319 7.67 15.71 27.62
N PRO A 320 8.35 16.31 28.62
CA PRO A 320 8.33 17.75 28.89
C PRO A 320 8.42 18.67 27.67
N ARG A 321 9.29 18.37 26.70
CA ARG A 321 9.43 19.09 25.42
C ARG A 321 8.19 19.11 24.52
N CYS A 322 7.22 18.23 24.75
CA CYS A 322 5.96 18.13 24.02
C CYS A 322 4.80 18.80 24.75
N VAL A 323 5.00 19.27 26.00
CA VAL A 323 3.94 19.93 26.77
C VAL A 323 3.55 21.23 26.09
N GLY A 324 2.27 21.35 25.74
CA GLY A 324 1.75 22.51 25.01
C GLY A 324 2.17 22.57 23.53
N LEU A 325 2.83 21.53 22.99
CA LEU A 325 3.28 21.52 21.59
C LEU A 325 2.09 21.36 20.62
N ILE A 326 2.03 22.28 19.65
CA ILE A 326 1.00 22.28 18.60
C ILE A 326 1.67 22.45 17.24
N LEU A 327 1.39 21.52 16.33
CA LEU A 327 1.96 21.52 14.99
C LEU A 327 0.85 21.56 13.94
N LEU A 328 0.92 22.52 13.01
CA LEU A 328 0.06 22.59 11.85
C LEU A 328 0.80 21.95 10.66
N GLU A 329 0.19 20.95 10.05
CA GLU A 329 0.73 20.27 8.87
C GLU A 329 -0.19 20.49 7.66
N THR A 330 0.43 20.69 6.50
CA THR A 330 -0.28 20.72 5.21
C THR A 330 0.61 20.18 4.10
N TYR A 331 0.04 19.92 2.93
CA TYR A 331 0.79 19.57 1.73
C TYR A 331 0.52 20.65 0.69
N SER A 332 1.57 21.38 0.28
CA SER A 332 1.42 22.47 -0.67
C SER A 332 2.61 22.54 -1.62
N ALA A 333 2.32 22.93 -2.85
CA ALA A 333 3.25 23.16 -3.96
C ALA A 333 3.52 24.65 -4.21
N LEU A 334 2.84 25.51 -3.46
CA LEU A 334 3.03 26.95 -3.54
C LEU A 334 4.47 27.32 -3.14
N GLU A 335 5.04 28.26 -3.90
CA GLU A 335 6.29 28.92 -3.56
C GLU A 335 6.16 29.70 -2.24
N ASP A 336 7.30 29.92 -1.61
CA ASP A 336 7.40 30.69 -0.37
C ASP A 336 6.95 32.15 -0.67
N GLY A 337 5.90 32.60 0.01
CA GLY A 337 5.14 33.84 -0.23
C GLY A 337 3.64 33.59 -0.42
N ARG A 338 3.26 32.74 -1.39
CA ARG A 338 1.84 32.44 -1.70
C ARG A 338 1.23 31.47 -0.70
N LEU A 339 2.03 30.56 -0.14
CA LEU A 339 1.54 29.64 0.89
C LEU A 339 1.09 30.42 2.14
N GLU A 340 1.87 31.43 2.53
CA GLU A 340 1.66 32.28 3.69
C GLU A 340 0.34 33.05 3.60
N GLU A 341 -0.10 33.38 2.38
CA GLU A 341 -1.42 33.97 2.14
C GLU A 341 -2.56 32.98 2.39
N CYS A 342 -2.36 31.71 2.08
CA CYS A 342 -3.33 30.63 2.29
C CYS A 342 -3.32 30.06 3.71
N LEU A 343 -2.32 30.39 4.54
CA LEU A 343 -2.26 29.92 5.92
C LEU A 343 -3.44 30.49 6.75
N PRO A 344 -4.00 29.69 7.67
CA PRO A 344 -5.14 30.10 8.48
C PRO A 344 -4.77 31.30 9.37
N LYS A 345 -5.27 32.49 9.01
CA LYS A 345 -4.92 33.75 9.70
C LYS A 345 -5.47 33.84 11.12
N PHE A 346 -6.45 32.99 11.45
CA PHE A 346 -6.96 32.85 12.81
C PHE A 346 -6.01 32.06 13.73
N LEU A 347 -4.97 31.39 13.21
CA LEU A 347 -3.94 30.74 14.00
C LEU A 347 -2.68 31.60 14.10
N GLN A 348 -2.11 31.68 15.31
CA GLN A 348 -0.84 32.35 15.53
C GLN A 348 0.33 31.39 15.25
N LEU A 349 0.85 31.45 14.03
CA LEU A 349 2.00 30.65 13.62
C LEU A 349 3.31 31.31 14.10
N ALA A 350 4.19 30.53 14.74
CA ALA A 350 5.48 31.00 15.23
C ALA A 350 6.54 30.99 14.14
N CYS A 351 6.73 29.83 13.51
CA CYS A 351 7.70 29.61 12.44
C CYS A 351 7.39 28.32 11.69
N GLU A 352 8.00 28.17 10.51
CA GLU A 352 8.04 26.90 9.80
C GLU A 352 9.13 26.00 10.38
N VAL A 353 8.78 24.73 10.62
CA VAL A 353 9.64 23.68 11.17
C VAL A 353 9.70 22.45 10.23
N THR A 354 9.47 22.68 8.94
CA THR A 354 9.52 21.64 7.91
C THR A 354 10.92 21.06 7.80
N GLY A 355 11.04 19.74 7.92
CA GLY A 355 12.33 19.04 7.83
C GLY A 355 13.22 19.19 9.06
N ASP A 356 12.85 20.01 10.05
CA ASP A 356 13.59 20.16 11.30
C ASP A 356 13.53 18.84 12.11
N PRO A 357 14.68 18.19 12.37
CA PRO A 357 14.74 16.97 13.16
C PRO A 357 14.15 17.12 14.57
N ALA A 358 14.26 18.31 15.20
CA ALA A 358 13.73 18.57 16.54
C ALA A 358 12.21 18.39 16.60
N TYR A 359 11.51 18.76 15.52
CA TYR A 359 10.05 18.60 15.39
C TYR A 359 9.64 17.33 14.66
N SER A 360 10.58 16.39 14.47
CA SER A 360 10.27 15.05 13.99
C SER A 360 9.59 14.24 15.10
N MET A 361 8.53 13.50 14.74
CA MET A 361 7.79 12.70 15.72
C MET A 361 8.67 11.64 16.40
N TYR A 362 9.72 11.18 15.72
CA TYR A 362 10.68 10.21 16.26
C TYR A 362 11.52 10.84 17.39
N ASN A 363 12.10 12.01 17.16
CA ASN A 363 12.91 12.68 18.19
C ASN A 363 12.04 13.22 19.33
N LEU A 364 10.80 13.63 19.04
CA LEU A 364 9.84 14.06 20.06
C LEU A 364 9.44 12.93 21.02
N SER A 365 9.45 11.67 20.57
CA SER A 365 9.17 10.53 21.46
C SER A 365 10.39 10.02 22.21
N LEU A 366 11.63 10.40 21.88
CA LEU A 366 12.81 9.89 22.60
C LEU A 366 12.71 10.18 24.10
N ARG A 367 13.02 9.19 24.93
CA ARG A 367 13.05 9.37 26.40
C ARG A 367 14.28 10.13 26.87
N GLU A 368 15.41 9.91 26.19
CA GLU A 368 16.68 10.57 26.51
C GLU A 368 16.64 12.06 26.10
N GLU A 369 17.48 12.86 26.73
CA GLU A 369 17.69 14.25 26.31
C GLU A 369 18.52 14.31 25.02
N TRP A 370 18.12 15.20 24.13
CA TRP A 370 18.70 15.28 22.78
C TRP A 370 20.19 15.61 22.77
N SER A 371 20.66 16.40 23.74
CA SER A 371 22.07 16.79 23.87
C SER A 371 22.99 15.64 24.26
N SER A 372 22.45 14.57 24.84
CA SER A 372 23.21 13.42 25.33
C SER A 372 22.90 12.11 24.60
N SER A 373 21.91 12.11 23.70
CA SER A 373 21.42 10.88 23.07
C SER A 373 22.13 10.61 21.74
N SER A 374 22.77 9.44 21.64
CA SER A 374 23.26 8.90 20.36
C SER A 374 22.11 8.46 19.42
N LYS A 375 20.87 8.46 19.91
CA LYS A 375 19.66 8.06 19.16
C LYS A 375 18.95 9.23 18.49
N PHE A 376 19.41 10.48 18.69
CA PHE A 376 18.83 11.63 18.00
C PHE A 376 19.01 11.49 16.48
N CYS A 377 17.89 11.38 15.76
CA CYS A 377 17.91 11.13 14.34
C CYS A 377 17.91 12.47 13.58
N HIS A 378 19.07 12.89 13.06
CA HIS A 378 19.19 14.07 12.18
C HIS A 378 18.64 13.77 10.76
N ALA A 379 18.91 12.57 10.25
CA ALA A 379 18.36 12.06 8.98
C ALA A 379 18.53 10.54 8.94
N LEU A 380 17.62 9.83 8.26
CA LEU A 380 17.80 8.41 7.95
C LEU A 380 18.88 8.26 6.86
N LYS A 381 20.13 8.04 7.26
CA LYS A 381 21.25 7.72 6.35
C LYS A 381 21.30 6.22 6.08
N VAL A 382 21.80 5.85 4.90
CA VAL A 382 22.27 4.48 4.62
C VAL A 382 23.49 4.23 5.51
N PRO A 383 23.64 3.05 6.15
CA PRO A 383 24.89 2.74 6.83
C PRO A 383 26.04 2.80 5.83
N GLU A 384 27.10 3.53 6.15
CA GLU A 384 28.38 3.29 5.48
C GLU A 384 28.76 1.84 5.76
N MET A 385 28.91 1.03 4.71
CA MET A 385 29.57 -0.27 4.86
C MET A 385 30.97 0.05 5.37
N ALA A 386 31.25 -0.30 6.62
CA ALA A 386 32.59 -0.20 7.15
C ALA A 386 33.52 -1.01 6.25
N GLU A 387 34.40 -0.32 5.52
CA GLU A 387 35.52 -0.95 4.84
C GLU A 387 36.36 -1.66 5.90
N ALA A 388 36.24 -2.99 5.94
CA ALA A 388 37.15 -3.84 6.68
C ALA A 388 38.50 -3.87 5.94
N THR A 389 39.24 -2.77 6.01
CA THR A 389 40.66 -2.71 5.64
C THR A 389 41.49 -3.01 6.88
N ASN A 390 42.13 -4.19 6.88
CA ASN A 390 43.38 -4.60 7.55
C ASN A 390 43.24 -6.06 8.02
N GLY A 391 44.03 -7.03 7.58
CA GLY A 391 45.14 -7.03 6.66
C GLY A 391 45.54 -8.48 6.35
N ILE A 392 46.40 -8.66 5.36
CA ILE A 392 47.49 -9.64 5.27
C ILE A 392 48.12 -9.37 3.90
N THR A 393 49.29 -8.72 3.91
CA THR A 393 50.20 -8.72 2.76
C THR A 393 51.33 -9.69 3.07
N LYS A 394 51.66 -10.51 2.06
CA LYS A 394 52.87 -11.33 1.87
C LYS A 394 53.04 -12.56 2.77
N LEU A 395 52.86 -13.73 2.14
CA LEU A 395 53.96 -14.68 1.97
C LEU A 395 53.78 -15.45 0.66
N ILE A 396 54.82 -15.39 -0.15
CA ILE A 396 55.00 -16.08 -1.43
C ILE A 396 55.34 -17.54 -1.12
N SER A 397 54.71 -18.51 -1.80
CA SER A 397 55.41 -19.54 -2.60
C SER A 397 54.50 -20.73 -2.93
N GLY A 398 54.55 -21.14 -4.20
CA GLY A 398 54.58 -22.55 -4.57
C GLY A 398 53.26 -23.31 -4.65
N THR A 399 52.93 -23.69 -5.89
CA THR A 399 52.66 -25.06 -6.34
C THR A 399 51.29 -25.26 -7.02
N THR A 400 51.43 -25.55 -8.31
CA THR A 400 50.53 -26.16 -9.29
C THR A 400 49.64 -27.31 -8.79
N LEU A 401 48.43 -27.43 -9.38
CA LEU A 401 47.74 -28.63 -9.95
C LEU A 401 46.23 -28.30 -10.08
N ALA A 402 45.68 -28.10 -11.28
CA ALA A 402 45.16 -29.11 -12.22
C ALA A 402 43.73 -29.65 -11.89
N ASN A 403 42.84 -29.33 -12.83
CA ASN A 403 41.79 -30.17 -13.43
C ASN A 403 40.46 -30.55 -12.74
N ASN A 404 39.42 -30.40 -13.57
CA ASN A 404 38.24 -31.23 -13.81
C ASN A 404 36.93 -30.99 -13.02
N GLY A 405 35.85 -30.82 -13.81
CA GLY A 405 34.76 -31.81 -13.79
C GLY A 405 33.35 -31.33 -13.45
N SER A 406 32.63 -30.86 -14.48
CA SER A 406 31.27 -31.28 -14.89
C SER A 406 30.24 -31.86 -13.91
N ASN A 407 29.01 -31.30 -14.02
CA ASN A 407 27.67 -31.93 -14.01
C ASN A 407 27.29 -32.96 -12.93
N HIS A 408 26.23 -32.68 -12.15
CA HIS A 408 24.89 -33.26 -12.39
C HIS A 408 23.81 -32.73 -11.43
N SER A 409 22.61 -32.66 -12.00
CA SER A 409 21.26 -32.57 -11.40
C SER A 409 21.02 -33.31 -10.08
N LEU A 410 20.13 -32.77 -9.24
CA LEU A 410 19.21 -33.58 -8.41
C LEU A 410 17.94 -32.79 -8.06
N GLN A 411 16.81 -33.35 -8.47
CA GLN A 411 15.45 -33.07 -8.01
C GLN A 411 15.28 -33.48 -6.54
N ASN A 412 14.34 -32.79 -5.87
CA ASN A 412 13.44 -33.21 -4.77
C ASN A 412 13.17 -32.00 -3.86
N HIS A 413 12.00 -31.71 -3.30
CA HIS A 413 10.61 -32.17 -3.42
C HIS A 413 9.85 -31.33 -2.37
N LEU A 414 8.59 -30.95 -2.64
CA LEU A 414 7.49 -30.71 -1.66
C LEU A 414 7.70 -29.59 -0.59
N SER A 415 6.78 -28.67 -0.29
CA SER A 415 5.32 -28.67 -0.45
C SER A 415 4.77 -27.25 -0.32
N SER A 416 3.68 -27.05 -1.02
CA SER A 416 2.76 -25.93 -0.99
C SER A 416 2.00 -25.78 0.34
N LYS A 417 1.75 -24.54 0.75
CA LYS A 417 0.56 -24.17 1.52
C LYS A 417 -0.19 -23.04 0.81
N VAL A 418 -1.37 -23.38 0.32
CA VAL A 418 -2.38 -22.49 -0.24
C VAL A 418 -3.07 -21.75 0.91
N THR A 419 -3.27 -20.44 0.77
CA THR A 419 -4.26 -19.68 1.53
C THR A 419 -4.99 -18.76 0.56
N LEU A 420 -6.29 -18.99 0.38
CA LEU A 420 -7.25 -18.10 -0.27
C LEU A 420 -7.81 -17.15 0.79
N ASN A 421 -7.60 -15.85 0.61
CA ASN A 421 -8.48 -14.80 1.09
C ASN A 421 -8.48 -13.70 0.03
N GLY A 422 -9.67 -13.28 -0.40
CA GLY A 422 -9.89 -12.39 -1.54
C GLY A 422 -9.08 -11.10 -1.48
N LYS A 423 -8.17 -10.97 -2.46
CA LYS A 423 -7.80 -9.75 -3.17
C LYS A 423 -7.51 -10.20 -4.60
N CYS A 424 -7.93 -9.41 -5.59
CA CYS A 424 -7.73 -9.67 -7.02
C CYS A 424 -6.35 -10.30 -7.26
N LYS A 425 -6.36 -11.47 -7.90
CA LYS A 425 -5.15 -12.15 -8.38
C LYS A 425 -5.22 -12.26 -9.88
#